data_AF-A0A183KL36-F1
#
_entry.id   AF-A0A183KL36-F1
#
_cell.length_a   1.000
_cell.length_b   1.000
_cell.length_c   1.000
_cell.angle_alpha   90.00
_cell.angle_beta   90.00
_cell.angle_gamma   90.00
#
_symmetry.space_group_name_H-M   'P 1'
#
loop_
_entity.id
_entity.type
_entity.pdbx_description
1 polymer ?
#
loop_
_entity_poly.entity_id
_entity_poly.type
_entity_poly.pdbx_seq_one_letter_code
_entity_poly.pdbx_strand_id
1 'polypeptide(L)'
;MFGNRTDKLQDSLIQLRIAAKQVMRFSEKAARESEVQKQKLKKALTSGNIECGRIYAENAIRKQKESTNYLRMASRFDAVQSRVQTALTMNQVVKNIGSVTNELEKVMRTMDLEKLEKVMSKFESQFEDLDIRSLTMENSMKNIFTLSAPEDEINSLIKQVS
;
A
#
# COMPACT_ATOMS: atom_id res chain seq x y z
N MET A 1 7.10 15.94 23.93
CA MET A 1 7.87 14.79 23.41
C MET A 1 7.22 14.23 22.13
N PHE A 2 7.27 14.96 21.01
CA PHE A 2 6.64 14.52 19.74
C PHE A 2 7.64 14.25 18.59
N GLY A 3 8.87 14.79 18.64
CA GLY A 3 9.86 14.61 17.57
C GLY A 3 10.28 13.15 17.33
N ASN A 4 10.45 12.37 18.41
CA ASN A 4 10.98 11.01 18.36
C ASN A 4 10.00 9.96 17.76
N ARG A 5 8.73 10.31 17.50
CA ARG A 5 7.70 9.36 17.03
C ARG A 5 7.47 9.48 15.52
N THR A 6 7.57 10.69 14.97
CA THR A 6 7.52 10.97 13.52
C THR A 6 8.69 10.34 12.79
N ASP A 7 9.91 10.45 13.34
CA ASP A 7 11.10 9.88 12.72
C ASP A 7 11.02 8.34 12.68
N LYS A 8 10.55 7.72 13.77
CA LYS A 8 10.31 6.26 13.82
C LYS A 8 9.24 5.78 12.83
N LEU A 9 8.19 6.58 12.59
CA LEU A 9 7.16 6.26 11.61
C LEU A 9 7.67 6.41 10.18
N GLN A 10 8.53 7.41 9.91
CA GLN A 10 9.21 7.56 8.61
C GLN A 10 10.17 6.39 8.35
N ASP A 11 10.98 6.01 9.34
CA ASP A 11 11.86 4.84 9.25
C ASP A 11 11.07 3.56 9.00
N SER A 12 9.95 3.38 9.71
CA SER A 12 9.05 2.24 9.52
C SER A 12 8.46 2.24 8.10
N LEU A 13 8.09 3.39 7.56
CA LEU A 13 7.58 3.50 6.18
C LEU A 13 8.64 3.06 5.17
N ILE A 14 9.89 3.47 5.35
CA ILE A 14 11.02 3.08 4.49
C ILE A 14 11.24 1.56 4.56
N GLN A 15 11.27 0.99 5.77
CA GLN A 15 11.41 -0.46 5.96
C GLN A 15 10.26 -1.24 5.31
N LEU A 16 9.02 -0.77 5.47
CA LEU A 16 7.85 -1.39 4.84
C LEU A 16 7.95 -1.34 3.30
N ARG A 17 8.43 -0.24 2.72
CA ARG A 17 8.66 -0.11 1.27
C ARG A 17 9.69 -1.10 0.75
N ILE A 18 10.81 -1.24 1.47
CA ILE A 18 11.86 -2.21 1.14
C ILE A 18 11.30 -3.63 1.23
N ALA A 19 10.59 -3.96 2.32
CA ALA A 19 9.98 -5.27 2.51
C ALA A 19 8.96 -5.59 1.41
N ALA A 20 8.07 -4.66 1.06
CA ALA A 20 7.11 -4.83 -0.04
C ALA A 20 7.82 -5.14 -1.37
N LYS A 21 8.86 -4.38 -1.70
CA LYS A 21 9.65 -4.59 -2.92
C LYS A 21 10.36 -5.94 -2.93
N GLN A 22 10.88 -6.37 -1.79
CA GLN A 22 11.52 -7.67 -1.64
C GLN A 22 10.52 -8.82 -1.80
N VAL A 23 9.34 -8.70 -1.20
CA VAL A 23 8.26 -9.70 -1.31
C VAL A 23 7.72 -9.80 -2.73
N MET A 24 7.57 -8.67 -3.44
CA MET A 24 7.22 -8.68 -4.87
C MET A 24 8.25 -9.45 -5.70
N ARG A 25 9.56 -9.20 -5.48
CA ARG A 25 10.62 -9.97 -6.15
C ARG A 25 10.55 -11.47 -5.86
N PHE A 26 10.21 -11.87 -4.63
CA PHE A 26 9.99 -13.28 -4.30
C PHE A 26 8.77 -13.87 -5.02
N SER A 27 7.68 -13.10 -5.15
CA SER A 27 6.50 -13.51 -5.93
C SER A 27 6.85 -13.75 -7.40
N GLU A 28 7.57 -12.83 -8.04
CA GLU A 28 8.03 -12.95 -9.43
C GLU A 28 9.00 -14.11 -9.64
N LYS A 29 9.91 -14.32 -8.68
CA LYS A 29 10.84 -15.46 -8.71
C LYS A 29 10.09 -16.78 -8.64
N ALA A 30 9.14 -16.91 -7.70
CA ALA A 30 8.33 -18.12 -7.55
C ALA A 30 7.44 -18.37 -8.80
N ALA A 31 6.92 -17.32 -9.43
CA ALA A 31 6.17 -17.43 -10.69
C ALA A 31 7.05 -17.96 -11.83
N ARG A 32 8.27 -17.43 -11.98
CA ARG A 32 9.24 -17.92 -12.97
C ARG A 32 9.62 -19.38 -12.72
N GLU A 33 9.86 -19.76 -11.46
CA GLU A 33 10.14 -21.15 -11.09
C GLU A 33 8.96 -22.07 -11.44
N SER A 34 7.71 -21.64 -11.22
CA SER A 34 6.51 -22.39 -11.62
C SER A 34 6.48 -22.63 -13.13
N GLU A 35 6.77 -21.61 -13.94
CA GLU A 35 6.76 -21.73 -15.40
C GLU A 35 7.82 -22.72 -15.92
N VAL A 36 9.02 -22.70 -15.32
CA VAL A 36 10.07 -23.69 -15.62
C VAL A 36 9.59 -25.11 -15.31
N GLN A 37 8.89 -25.32 -14.20
CA GLN A 37 8.34 -26.65 -13.87
C GLN A 37 7.21 -27.07 -14.83
N LYS A 38 6.37 -26.14 -15.29
CA LYS A 38 5.37 -26.43 -16.33
C LYS A 38 6.02 -26.84 -17.66
N GLN A 39 7.13 -26.20 -18.04
CA GLN A 39 7.88 -26.61 -19.23
C GLN A 39 8.49 -28.01 -19.08
N LYS A 40 9.02 -28.34 -17.90
CA LYS A 40 9.52 -29.70 -17.59
C LYS A 40 8.40 -30.74 -17.59
N LEU A 41 7.23 -30.39 -17.05
CA LEU A 41 6.02 -31.20 -17.12
C LEU A 41 5.64 -31.52 -18.57
N LYS A 42 5.59 -30.52 -19.45
CA LYS A 42 5.29 -30.72 -20.88
C LYS A 42 6.26 -31.73 -21.52
N LYS A 43 7.56 -31.60 -21.25
CA LYS A 43 8.58 -32.54 -21.73
C LYS A 43 8.40 -33.95 -21.17
N ALA A 44 8.12 -34.09 -19.88
CA ALA A 44 7.91 -35.39 -19.24
C ALA A 44 6.66 -36.12 -19.78
N LEU A 45 5.59 -35.38 -20.07
CA LEU A 45 4.38 -35.91 -20.71
C LEU A 45 4.66 -36.40 -22.13
N THR A 46 5.43 -35.65 -22.94
CA THR A 46 5.80 -36.09 -24.29
C THR A 46 6.70 -37.33 -24.32
N SER A 47 7.50 -37.53 -23.26
CA SER A 47 8.37 -38.70 -23.12
C SER A 47 7.65 -39.91 -22.50
N GLY A 48 6.34 -39.82 -22.22
CA GLY A 48 5.56 -40.91 -21.62
C GLY A 48 5.89 -41.22 -20.16
N ASN A 49 6.67 -40.38 -19.48
CA ASN A 49 7.09 -40.60 -18.10
C ASN A 49 6.10 -39.92 -17.13
N ILE A 50 5.00 -40.63 -16.86
CA ILE A 50 3.85 -40.15 -16.09
C ILE A 50 4.23 -39.83 -14.63
N GLU A 51 5.09 -40.64 -14.00
CA GLU A 51 5.56 -40.44 -12.63
C GLU A 51 6.36 -39.14 -12.49
N CYS A 52 7.32 -38.88 -13.39
CA CYS A 52 8.05 -37.61 -13.41
C CYS A 52 7.14 -36.42 -13.70
N GLY A 53 6.15 -36.59 -14.59
CA GLY A 53 5.14 -35.58 -14.88
C GLY A 53 4.37 -35.16 -13.62
N ARG A 54 3.92 -36.14 -12.82
CA ARG A 54 3.17 -35.86 -11.58
C ARG A 54 3.97 -35.02 -10.59
N ILE A 55 5.25 -35.35 -10.40
CA ILE A 55 6.16 -34.59 -9.53
C ILE A 55 6.35 -33.16 -10.03
N TYR A 56 6.56 -32.95 -11.34
CA TYR A 56 6.70 -31.61 -11.91
C TYR A 56 5.42 -30.78 -11.83
N ALA A 57 4.24 -31.41 -11.98
CA ALA A 57 2.95 -30.76 -11.82
C ALA A 57 2.73 -30.29 -10.37
N GLU A 58 3.00 -31.14 -9.38
CA GLU A 58 2.88 -30.79 -7.97
C GLU A 58 3.84 -29.63 -7.60
N ASN A 59 5.07 -29.69 -8.09
CA ASN A 59 6.05 -28.61 -7.92
C ASN A 59 5.58 -27.29 -8.53
N ALA A 60 5.01 -27.32 -9.74
CA ALA A 60 4.49 -26.14 -10.41
C ALA A 60 3.34 -25.49 -9.62
N ILE A 61 2.38 -26.30 -9.14
CA ILE A 61 1.23 -25.84 -8.35
C ILE A 61 1.69 -25.24 -7.03
N ARG A 62 2.60 -25.92 -6.32
CA ARG A 62 3.17 -25.42 -5.06
C ARG A 62 3.83 -24.06 -5.25
N LYS A 63 4.65 -23.91 -6.30
CA LYS A 63 5.33 -22.64 -6.62
C LYS A 63 4.36 -21.53 -7.03
N GLN A 64 3.29 -21.87 -7.74
CA GLN A 64 2.22 -20.91 -8.08
C GLN A 64 1.50 -20.41 -6.81
N LYS A 65 1.23 -21.31 -5.86
CA LYS A 65 0.60 -20.97 -4.59
C LYS A 65 1.51 -20.09 -3.73
N GLU A 66 2.81 -20.39 -3.67
CA GLU A 66 3.83 -19.54 -3.03
C GLU A 66 3.82 -18.13 -3.64
N SER A 67 3.86 -18.02 -4.97
CA SER A 67 3.84 -16.73 -5.67
C SER A 67 2.61 -15.89 -5.31
N THR A 68 1.44 -16.52 -5.31
CA THR A 68 0.17 -15.86 -4.95
C THR A 68 0.15 -15.40 -3.49
N ASN A 69 0.72 -16.20 -2.58
CA ASN A 69 0.82 -15.83 -1.18
C ASN A 69 1.76 -14.63 -0.97
N TYR A 70 2.91 -14.59 -1.66
CA TYR A 70 3.80 -13.43 -1.65
C TYR A 70 3.12 -12.19 -2.22
N LEU A 71 2.36 -12.31 -3.32
CA LEU A 71 1.63 -11.19 -3.90
C LEU A 71 0.60 -10.62 -2.90
N ARG A 72 -0.18 -11.48 -2.26
CA ARG A 72 -1.14 -11.06 -1.22
C ARG A 72 -0.44 -10.37 -0.06
N MET A 73 0.74 -10.86 0.33
CA MET A 73 1.53 -10.23 1.39
C MET A 73 2.07 -8.86 0.96
N ALA A 74 2.50 -8.69 -0.30
CA ALA A 74 2.90 -7.40 -0.85
C ALA A 74 1.74 -6.39 -0.81
N SER A 75 0.52 -6.79 -1.20
CA SER A 75 -0.67 -5.94 -1.10
C SER A 75 -0.98 -5.51 0.33
N ARG A 76 -0.78 -6.41 1.31
CA ARG A 76 -0.92 -6.07 2.73
C ARG A 76 0.12 -5.05 3.19
N PHE A 77 1.38 -5.19 2.74
CA PHE A 77 2.41 -4.20 3.04
C PHE A 77 2.08 -2.83 2.45
N ASP A 78 1.58 -2.77 1.22
CA ASP A 78 1.16 -1.53 0.57
C ASP A 78 0.00 -0.85 1.33
N ALA A 79 -1.00 -1.62 1.76
CA ALA A 79 -2.10 -1.10 2.58
C ALA A 79 -1.60 -0.51 3.92
N VAL A 80 -0.64 -1.16 4.58
CA VAL A 80 -0.04 -0.65 5.81
C VAL A 80 0.79 0.60 5.55
N GLN A 81 1.56 0.65 4.47
CA GLN A 81 2.31 1.85 4.08
C GLN A 81 1.39 3.05 3.85
N SER A 82 0.28 2.85 3.15
CA SER A 82 -0.71 3.91 2.91
C SER A 82 -1.24 4.50 4.22
N ARG A 83 -1.60 3.64 5.19
CA ARG A 83 -2.02 4.08 6.54
C ARG A 83 -0.93 4.82 7.31
N VAL A 84 0.31 4.36 7.23
CA VAL A 84 1.45 5.03 7.90
C VAL A 84 1.73 6.40 7.25
N GLN A 85 1.66 6.49 5.92
CA GLN A 85 1.83 7.74 5.17
C GLN A 85 0.73 8.75 5.54
N THR A 86 -0.52 8.30 5.61
CA THR A 86 -1.64 9.09 6.14
C THR A 86 -1.34 9.64 7.53
N ALA A 87 -0.91 8.78 8.46
CA ALA A 87 -0.63 9.18 9.83
C ALA A 87 0.51 10.22 9.90
N LEU A 88 1.55 10.07 9.06
CA LEU A 88 2.62 11.05 8.94
C LEU A 88 2.12 12.40 8.41
N THR A 89 1.31 12.39 7.35
CA THR A 89 0.72 13.62 6.80
C THR A 89 -0.17 14.31 7.83
N MET A 90 -1.03 13.57 8.53
CA MET A 90 -1.90 14.13 9.58
C MET A 90 -1.10 14.73 10.73
N ASN A 91 -0.03 14.08 11.18
CA ASN A 91 0.86 14.64 12.21
C ASN A 91 1.48 15.97 11.77
N GLN A 92 1.88 16.09 10.50
CA GLN A 92 2.41 17.34 9.95
C GLN A 92 1.35 18.43 9.90
N VAL A 93 0.12 18.11 9.48
CA VAL A 93 -0.97 19.09 9.42
C VAL A 93 -1.35 19.57 10.83
N VAL A 94 -1.45 18.68 11.82
CA VAL A 94 -1.70 19.07 13.22
C VAL A 94 -0.61 20.01 13.74
N LYS A 95 0.66 19.76 13.40
CA LYS A 95 1.78 20.64 13.77
C LYS A 95 1.67 22.02 13.10
N ASN A 96 1.29 22.07 11.83
CA ASN A 96 1.10 23.33 11.09
C ASN A 96 -0.07 24.14 11.68
N ILE A 97 -1.22 23.51 11.92
CA ILE A 97 -2.40 24.13 12.54
C ILE A 97 -2.03 24.68 13.92
N GLY A 98 -1.36 23.88 14.76
CA GLY A 98 -0.91 24.34 16.08
C GLY A 98 0.04 25.54 16.01
N SER A 99 0.88 25.63 14.99
CA SER A 99 1.74 26.80 14.78
C SER A 99 0.93 28.04 14.37
N VAL A 100 -0.03 27.89 13.45
CA VAL A 100 -0.87 28.99 12.95
C VAL A 100 -1.81 29.48 14.05
N THR A 101 -2.38 28.60 14.87
CA THR A 101 -3.23 29.00 16.01
C THR A 101 -2.44 29.77 17.08
N ASN A 102 -1.20 29.37 17.35
CA ASN A 102 -0.31 30.12 18.24
C ASN A 102 0.08 31.49 17.66
N GLU A 103 0.23 31.58 16.34
CA GLU A 103 0.49 32.84 15.62
C GLU A 103 -0.74 33.76 15.69
N LEU A 104 -1.94 33.20 15.54
CA LEU A 104 -3.22 33.90 15.66
C LEU A 104 -3.42 34.47 17.07
N GLU A 105 -3.14 33.69 18.12
CA GLU A 105 -3.25 34.15 19.50
C GLU A 105 -2.35 35.36 19.78
N LYS A 106 -1.12 35.36 19.25
CA LYS A 106 -0.18 36.49 19.41
C LYS A 106 -0.67 37.75 18.70
N VAL A 107 -1.20 37.59 17.49
CA VAL A 107 -1.69 38.72 16.68
C VAL A 107 -2.98 39.31 17.24
N MET A 108 -3.88 38.47 17.76
CA MET A 108 -5.11 38.92 18.45
C MET A 108 -4.80 39.80 19.67
N ARG A 109 -3.74 39.48 20.43
CA ARG A 109 -3.30 40.31 21.57
C ARG A 109 -2.82 41.70 21.14
N THR A 110 -2.28 41.83 19.94
CA THR A 110 -1.80 43.10 19.40
C THR A 110 -2.88 43.89 18.65
N MET A 111 -4.05 43.30 18.39
CA MET A 111 -5.15 43.87 17.58
C MET A 111 -4.71 44.41 16.21
N ASP A 112 -3.66 43.84 15.63
CA ASP A 112 -3.16 44.21 14.31
C ASP A 112 -4.00 43.50 13.25
N LEU A 113 -4.97 44.22 12.68
CA LEU A 113 -5.95 43.69 11.72
C LEU A 113 -5.28 43.14 10.46
N GLU A 114 -4.22 43.77 9.98
CA GLU A 114 -3.53 43.35 8.75
C GLU A 114 -2.77 42.04 8.95
N LYS A 115 -2.14 41.87 10.12
CA LYS A 115 -1.52 40.59 10.49
C LYS A 115 -2.57 39.52 10.76
N LEU A 116 -3.73 39.90 11.32
CA LEU A 116 -4.80 38.96 11.63
C LEU A 116 -5.36 38.36 10.33
N GLU A 117 -5.61 39.19 9.32
CA GLU A 117 -6.06 38.75 8.00
C GLU A 117 -5.07 37.77 7.35
N LYS A 118 -3.76 38.06 7.41
CA LYS A 118 -2.72 37.16 6.88
C LYS A 118 -2.68 35.81 7.59
N VAL A 119 -2.81 35.79 8.92
CA VAL A 119 -2.80 34.53 9.69
C VAL A 119 -4.10 33.75 9.49
N MET A 120 -5.25 34.42 9.37
CA MET A 120 -6.53 33.78 9.06
C MET A 120 -6.57 33.18 7.66
N SER A 121 -6.06 33.88 6.65
CA SER A 121 -5.90 33.34 5.29
C SER A 121 -5.01 32.09 5.27
N LYS A 122 -3.93 32.09 6.07
CA LYS A 122 -3.06 30.92 6.25
C LYS A 122 -3.78 29.78 6.97
N PHE A 123 -4.65 30.07 7.94
CA PHE A 123 -5.47 29.09 8.63
C PHE A 123 -6.48 28.42 7.68
N GLU A 124 -7.19 29.21 6.89
CA GLU A 124 -8.13 28.72 5.88
C GLU A 124 -7.44 27.82 4.85
N SER A 125 -6.28 28.25 4.32
CA SER A 125 -5.50 27.44 3.39
C SER A 125 -5.06 26.10 4.01
N GLN A 126 -4.61 26.07 5.27
CA GLN A 126 -4.24 24.80 5.93
C GLN A 126 -5.45 23.89 6.19
N PHE A 127 -6.64 24.47 6.37
CA PHE A 127 -7.87 23.72 6.63
C PHE A 127 -8.47 23.15 5.34
N GLU A 128 -8.50 23.93 4.26
CA GLU A 128 -8.95 23.47 2.93
C GLU A 128 -8.05 22.34 2.41
N ASP A 129 -6.73 22.46 2.59
CA ASP A 129 -5.77 21.39 2.28
C ASP A 129 -6.05 20.09 3.07
N LEU A 130 -6.51 20.20 4.32
CA LEU A 130 -6.87 19.05 5.15
C LEU A 130 -8.14 18.38 4.65
N ASP A 131 -9.18 19.13 4.31
CA ASP A 131 -10.44 18.58 3.80
C ASP A 131 -10.25 17.88 2.45
N ILE A 132 -9.51 18.50 1.51
CA ILE A 132 -9.22 17.88 0.21
C ILE A 132 -8.43 16.57 0.38
N ARG A 133 -7.44 16.56 1.29
CA ARG A 133 -6.64 15.36 1.56
C ARG A 133 -7.43 14.28 2.28
N SER A 134 -8.31 14.64 3.21
CA SER A 134 -9.19 13.71 3.92
C SER A 134 -10.16 13.02 2.94
N LEU A 135 -10.79 13.79 2.05
CA LEU A 135 -11.67 13.27 1.01
C LEU A 135 -10.95 12.36 0.01
N THR A 136 -9.75 12.76 -0.43
CA THR A 136 -8.92 11.94 -1.33
C THR A 136 -8.51 10.62 -0.68
N MET A 137 -8.20 10.66 0.62
CA MET A 137 -7.83 9.51 1.41
C MET A 137 -9.01 8.56 1.64
N GLU A 138 -10.19 9.08 1.98
CA GLU A 138 -11.40 8.28 2.17
C GLU A 138 -11.82 7.59 0.87
N ASN A 139 -11.73 8.28 -0.26
CA ASN A 139 -12.00 7.72 -1.59
C ASN A 139 -10.98 6.64 -1.97
N SER A 140 -9.69 6.86 -1.68
CA SER A 140 -8.64 5.86 -1.92
C SER A 140 -8.80 4.63 -1.01
N MET A 141 -9.22 4.84 0.25
CA MET A 141 -9.46 3.76 1.21
C MET A 141 -10.73 2.96 0.93
N LYS A 142 -11.81 3.60 0.45
CA LYS A 142 -13.02 2.90 -0.05
C LYS A 142 -12.68 1.95 -1.19
N ASN A 143 -11.84 2.38 -2.12
CA ASN A 143 -11.40 1.56 -3.26
C ASN A 143 -10.52 0.36 -2.85
N ILE A 144 -9.84 0.42 -1.70
CA ILE A 144 -9.00 -0.68 -1.20
C ILE A 144 -9.82 -1.76 -0.46
N PHE A 145 -10.96 -1.41 0.16
CA PHE A 145 -11.86 -2.42 0.75
C PHE A 145 -12.62 -3.22 -0.33
N THR A 146 -12.87 -2.62 -1.49
CA THR A 146 -13.49 -3.27 -2.65
C THR A 146 -12.56 -4.19 -3.45
N LEU A 147 -11.25 -4.22 -3.15
CA LEU A 147 -10.30 -5.23 -3.67
C LEU A 147 -10.44 -6.61 -3.01
N SER A 148 -11.44 -6.77 -2.13
CA SER A 148 -12.08 -8.05 -1.88
C SER A 148 -12.97 -8.40 -3.08
N ALA A 149 -12.38 -8.58 -4.27
CA ALA A 149 -13.14 -9.00 -5.44
C ALA A 149 -13.88 -10.31 -5.08
N PRO A 150 -15.23 -10.33 -5.18
CA PRO A 150 -16.07 -11.50 -4.90
C PRO A 150 -15.68 -12.68 -5.81
N GLU A 151 -16.05 -13.90 -5.45
CA GLU A 151 -15.76 -15.14 -6.20
C GLU A 151 -16.09 -15.12 -7.71
N ASP A 152 -16.83 -14.12 -8.19
CA ASP A 152 -17.22 -13.94 -9.59
C ASP A 152 -16.04 -13.71 -10.57
N GLU A 153 -14.96 -13.03 -10.16
CA GLU A 153 -13.76 -12.88 -11.01
C GLU A 153 -12.95 -14.19 -11.11
N ILE A 154 -12.99 -15.02 -10.05
CA ILE A 154 -12.39 -16.35 -10.06
C ILE A 154 -13.15 -17.26 -11.03
N ASN A 155 -14.49 -17.15 -11.07
CA ASN A 155 -15.34 -17.92 -11.98
C ASN A 155 -15.19 -17.49 -13.45
N SER A 156 -14.97 -16.19 -13.72
CA SER A 156 -14.71 -15.72 -15.09
C SER A 156 -13.37 -16.26 -15.64
N LEU A 157 -12.36 -16.42 -14.78
CA LEU A 157 -11.06 -16.96 -15.17
C LEU A 157 -11.11 -18.49 -15.39
N ILE A 158 -12.02 -19.20 -14.70
CA ILE A 158 -12.32 -20.62 -14.94
C ILE A 158 -13.04 -20.81 -16.29
N LYS A 159 -13.95 -19.89 -16.65
CA LYS A 159 -14.64 -19.91 -17.95
C LYS A 159 -13.77 -19.53 -19.14
N GLN A 160 -12.75 -18.70 -18.95
CA GLN A 160 -11.88 -18.25 -20.04
C GLN A 160 -10.77 -19.25 -20.39
N VAL A 161 -10.56 -20.26 -19.55
CA VAL A 161 -9.60 -21.36 -19.74
C VAL A 161 -10.32 -22.69 -20.05
N SER A 162 -11.66 -22.71 -20.04
CA SER A 162 -12.48 -23.83 -20.49
C SER A 162 -12.87 -23.69 -21.96
#